data_AF-A0A0B6YUN6-F1
#
_entry.id   AF-A0A0B6YUN6-F1
#
_cell.length_a   1.000
_cell.length_b   1.000
_cell.length_c   1.000
_cell.angle_alpha   90.00
_cell.angle_beta   90.00
_cell.angle_gamma   90.00
#
_symmetry.space_group_name_H-M   'P 1'
#
loop_
_entity.id
_entity.type
_entity.pdbx_description
1 polymer ?
#
loop_
_entity_poly.entity_id
_entity_poly.type
_entity_poly.pdbx_seq_one_letter_code
_entity_poly.pdbx_strand_id
1 'polypeptide(L)'
;FIRYSVLLVAVCVLVGQVSARRNVIFDFMKTFNGLYTNNEQITHVAPGQPIPDAVKITFIPLKLKKLWEPVIYFEEALNGEVKQRELWVLRSDKIRIITFRIYNITFDDKSRGFDRDAAIAALGPKDLHGKKDCVGTFLGLPNGWFTGGKPDCTDDYANGNYPIRAGVDTCNSMIFNYPPIVSESTPFMPIVVKPEGDRYPVPGMPASYSNPC
;
A
#
# COMPACT_ATOMS: atom_id res chain seq x y z
N PHE A 1 -20.53 -23.52 41.88
CA PHE A 1 -19.26 -22.94 41.41
C PHE A 1 -18.98 -23.24 39.93
N ILE A 2 -18.90 -24.52 39.53
CA ILE A 2 -18.50 -24.93 38.15
C ILE A 2 -19.38 -24.33 37.03
N ARG A 3 -20.71 -24.22 37.21
CA ARG A 3 -21.62 -23.70 36.18
C ARG A 3 -21.42 -22.21 35.84
N TYR A 4 -21.01 -21.39 36.81
CA TYR A 4 -20.76 -19.96 36.58
C TYR A 4 -19.38 -19.70 35.98
N SER A 5 -18.41 -20.58 36.24
CA SER A 5 -17.05 -20.49 35.68
C SER A 5 -17.00 -20.77 34.18
N VAL A 6 -17.80 -21.72 33.67
CA VAL A 6 -17.86 -22.04 32.23
C VAL A 6 -18.47 -20.89 31.41
N LEU A 7 -19.50 -20.23 31.95
CA LEU A 7 -20.12 -19.06 31.34
C LEU A 7 -19.15 -17.87 31.27
N LEU A 8 -18.34 -17.67 32.31
CA LEU A 8 -17.35 -16.59 32.35
C LEU A 8 -16.20 -16.83 31.35
N VAL A 9 -15.74 -18.09 31.22
CA VAL A 9 -14.75 -18.47 30.19
C VAL A 9 -15.33 -18.32 28.79
N ALA A 10 -16.57 -18.73 28.54
CA ALA A 10 -17.22 -18.57 27.25
C ALA A 10 -17.39 -17.09 26.86
N VAL A 11 -17.76 -16.22 27.81
CA VAL A 11 -17.83 -14.76 27.59
C VAL A 11 -16.43 -14.18 27.36
N CYS A 12 -15.39 -14.61 28.08
CA CYS A 12 -14.02 -14.16 27.82
C CYS A 12 -13.48 -14.62 26.46
N VAL A 13 -13.83 -15.82 26.00
CA VAL A 13 -13.45 -16.33 24.68
C VAL A 13 -14.21 -15.62 23.56
N LEU A 14 -15.52 -15.38 23.73
CA LEU A 14 -16.33 -14.63 22.77
C LEU A 14 -15.92 -13.16 22.71
N VAL A 15 -15.64 -12.52 23.85
CA VAL A 15 -15.12 -11.14 23.90
C VAL A 15 -13.69 -11.06 23.34
N GLY A 16 -12.87 -12.11 23.54
CA GLY A 16 -11.54 -12.25 22.94
C GLY A 16 -11.58 -12.44 21.42
N GLN A 17 -12.59 -13.12 20.88
CA GLN A 17 -12.80 -13.27 19.44
C GLN A 17 -13.44 -12.02 18.81
N VAL A 18 -14.29 -11.30 19.53
CA VAL A 18 -14.87 -10.03 19.07
C VAL A 18 -13.87 -8.88 19.19
N SER A 19 -12.86 -8.98 20.07
CA SER A 19 -11.79 -8.00 20.25
C SER A 19 -10.57 -8.18 19.33
N ALA A 20 -10.50 -9.28 18.56
CA ALA A 20 -9.82 -9.30 17.26
C ALA A 20 -10.60 -8.45 16.23
N ARG A 21 -11.04 -7.27 16.66
CA ARG A 21 -11.80 -6.28 15.88
C ARG A 21 -11.04 -6.06 14.58
N ARG A 22 -11.71 -6.36 13.47
CA ARG A 22 -11.35 -6.01 12.10
C ARG A 22 -10.58 -4.69 12.08
N ASN A 23 -9.25 -4.80 12.01
CA ASN A 23 -8.36 -3.66 12.02
C ASN A 23 -8.15 -3.24 10.57
N VAL A 24 -8.73 -2.12 10.16
CA VAL A 24 -8.66 -1.64 8.77
C VAL A 24 -7.22 -1.43 8.30
N ILE A 25 -6.27 -1.12 9.19
CA ILE A 25 -4.85 -1.01 8.83
C ILE A 25 -4.29 -2.38 8.46
N PHE A 26 -4.57 -3.41 9.26
CA PHE A 26 -4.17 -4.78 8.92
C PHE A 26 -4.88 -5.28 7.66
N ASP A 27 -6.14 -4.90 7.46
CA ASP A 27 -6.85 -5.23 6.22
C ASP A 27 -6.18 -4.59 5.00
N PHE A 28 -5.84 -3.31 5.11
CA PHE A 28 -5.14 -2.55 4.07
C PHE A 28 -3.77 -3.12 3.78
N MET A 29 -2.95 -3.34 4.81
CA MET A 29 -1.62 -3.93 4.68
C MET A 29 -1.71 -5.30 4.02
N LYS A 30 -2.64 -6.18 4.41
CA LYS A 30 -2.75 -7.51 3.81
C LYS A 30 -3.23 -7.49 2.36
N THR A 31 -4.06 -6.50 2.00
CA THR A 31 -4.57 -6.33 0.63
C THR A 31 -3.49 -5.80 -0.31
N PHE A 32 -2.71 -4.79 0.10
CA PHE A 32 -1.68 -4.19 -0.74
C PHE A 32 -0.38 -4.97 -0.79
N ASN A 33 -0.09 -5.76 0.23
CA ASN A 33 1.19 -6.45 0.41
C ASN A 33 1.53 -7.41 -0.73
N GLY A 34 2.75 -7.28 -1.24
CA GLY A 34 3.32 -8.17 -2.25
C GLY A 34 3.96 -7.41 -3.40
N LEU A 35 4.41 -8.18 -4.38
CA LEU A 35 4.86 -7.71 -5.67
C LEU A 35 3.71 -7.80 -6.68
N TYR A 36 3.52 -6.78 -7.51
CA TYR A 36 2.46 -6.70 -8.50
C TYR A 36 3.02 -6.33 -9.87
N THR A 37 2.52 -6.97 -10.93
CA THR A 37 2.90 -6.69 -12.32
C THR A 37 1.68 -6.63 -13.24
N ASN A 38 1.80 -5.94 -14.38
CA ASN A 38 0.78 -5.95 -15.44
C ASN A 38 1.13 -6.91 -16.60
N ASN A 39 1.90 -7.97 -16.32
CA ASN A 39 2.34 -8.93 -17.34
C ASN A 39 1.16 -9.55 -18.13
N GLU A 40 0.05 -9.83 -17.45
CA GLU A 40 -1.16 -10.34 -18.11
C GLU A 40 -1.78 -9.30 -19.06
N GLN A 41 -1.81 -8.02 -18.67
CA GLN A 41 -2.33 -6.95 -19.51
C GLN A 41 -1.50 -6.77 -20.77
N ILE A 42 -0.17 -6.87 -20.66
CA ILE A 42 0.77 -6.74 -21.79
C ILE A 42 0.65 -7.92 -22.77
N THR A 43 0.44 -9.12 -22.25
CA THR A 43 0.38 -10.34 -23.09
C THR A 43 -0.95 -10.49 -23.85
N HIS A 44 -2.01 -9.81 -23.42
CA HIS A 44 -3.35 -9.90 -24.03
C HIS A 44 -3.75 -8.65 -24.82
N VAL A 45 -2.76 -7.87 -25.31
CA VAL A 45 -3.01 -6.70 -26.16
C VAL A 45 -3.51 -7.14 -27.54
N ALA A 46 -4.64 -6.58 -27.98
CA ALA A 46 -5.20 -6.89 -29.30
C ALA A 46 -4.25 -6.41 -30.42
N PRO A 47 -4.21 -7.12 -31.57
CA PRO A 47 -3.38 -6.71 -32.71
C PRO A 47 -3.64 -5.25 -33.13
N GLY A 48 -2.57 -4.46 -33.27
CA GLY A 48 -2.65 -3.06 -33.69
C GLY A 48 -2.96 -2.06 -32.56
N GLN A 49 -3.09 -2.50 -31.31
CA GLN A 49 -3.22 -1.61 -30.15
C GLN A 49 -1.85 -1.27 -29.56
N PRO A 50 -1.69 -0.08 -28.94
CA PRO A 50 -0.50 0.25 -28.17
C PRO A 50 -0.27 -0.74 -27.03
N ILE A 51 0.96 -1.20 -26.87
CA ILE A 51 1.34 -2.05 -25.74
C ILE A 51 1.48 -1.16 -24.50
N PRO A 52 0.83 -1.48 -23.36
CA PRO A 52 1.03 -0.76 -22.11
C PRO A 52 2.48 -0.85 -21.62
N ASP A 53 2.95 0.18 -20.93
CA ASP A 53 4.26 0.14 -20.27
C ASP A 53 4.31 -0.98 -19.22
N ALA A 54 5.46 -1.63 -19.06
CA ALA A 54 5.66 -2.65 -18.05
C ALA A 54 5.73 -2.02 -16.66
N VAL A 55 4.72 -2.32 -15.84
CA VAL A 55 4.60 -1.79 -14.49
C VAL A 55 4.94 -2.87 -13.48
N LYS A 56 5.81 -2.53 -12.54
CA LYS A 56 6.15 -3.36 -11.39
C LYS A 56 6.00 -2.54 -10.12
N ILE A 57 5.13 -2.97 -9.21
CA ILE A 57 4.88 -2.28 -7.95
C ILE A 57 5.13 -3.23 -6.79
N THR A 58 5.88 -2.80 -5.79
CA THR A 58 6.18 -3.58 -4.60
C THR A 58 5.68 -2.87 -3.35
N PHE A 59 4.91 -3.56 -2.53
CA PHE A 59 4.46 -3.10 -1.22
C PHE A 59 4.95 -4.06 -0.14
N ILE A 60 5.70 -3.53 0.82
CA ILE A 60 6.27 -4.31 1.91
C ILE A 60 5.86 -3.68 3.24
N PRO A 61 5.01 -4.36 4.03
CA PRO A 61 4.71 -3.93 5.40
C PRO A 61 5.97 -3.99 6.27
N LEU A 62 6.25 -2.90 7.00
CA LEU A 62 7.47 -2.74 7.80
C LEU A 62 7.16 -2.38 9.25
N LYS A 63 8.07 -2.78 10.13
CA LYS A 63 8.14 -2.31 11.51
C LYS A 63 9.39 -1.46 11.70
N LEU A 64 9.22 -0.15 11.73
CA LEU A 64 10.33 0.77 11.93
C LEU A 64 10.40 1.16 13.41
N LYS A 65 11.47 0.81 14.12
CA LYS A 65 11.60 1.16 15.55
C LYS A 65 11.46 2.66 15.84
N LYS A 66 11.80 3.50 14.86
CA LYS A 66 11.74 4.97 14.94
C LYS A 66 10.32 5.53 14.75
N LEU A 67 9.39 4.73 14.21
CA LEU A 67 7.99 5.10 13.98
C LEU A 67 7.07 4.10 14.68
N TRP A 68 6.21 4.58 15.57
CA TRP A 68 5.24 3.73 16.28
C TRP A 68 4.06 3.34 15.38
N GLU A 69 3.89 4.06 14.28
CA GLU A 69 2.82 3.86 13.32
C GLU A 69 3.14 2.72 12.34
N PRO A 70 2.12 2.02 11.82
CA PRO A 70 2.30 1.03 10.76
C PRO A 70 2.85 1.68 9.49
N VAL A 71 3.86 1.06 8.87
CA VAL A 71 4.52 1.60 7.68
C VAL A 71 4.49 0.57 6.54
N ILE A 72 4.32 1.05 5.31
CA ILE A 72 4.55 0.27 4.09
C ILE A 72 5.71 0.92 3.33
N TYR A 73 6.70 0.12 2.92
CA TYR A 73 7.61 0.53 1.87
C TYR A 73 6.97 0.28 0.51
N PHE A 74 7.04 1.29 -0.35
CA PHE A 74 6.50 1.29 -1.69
C PHE A 74 7.63 1.54 -2.70
N GLU A 75 7.67 0.72 -3.74
CA GLU A 75 8.55 0.91 -4.90
C GLU A 75 7.73 0.74 -6.18
N GLU A 76 7.92 1.63 -7.13
CA GLU A 76 7.39 1.49 -8.49
C GLU A 76 8.54 1.54 -9.49
N ALA A 77 8.51 0.60 -10.42
CA ALA A 77 9.35 0.59 -11.60
C ALA A 77 8.50 0.54 -12.88
N LEU A 78 8.91 1.33 -13.87
CA LEU A 78 8.32 1.39 -15.20
C LEU A 78 9.37 0.94 -16.21
N ASN A 79 9.03 -0.01 -17.07
CA ASN A 79 9.93 -0.59 -18.07
C ASN A 79 11.28 -1.05 -17.49
N GLY A 80 11.27 -1.55 -16.25
CA GLY A 80 12.45 -2.01 -15.53
C GLY A 80 13.30 -0.92 -14.87
N GLU A 81 12.92 0.36 -15.02
CA GLU A 81 13.56 1.50 -14.34
C GLU A 81 12.77 1.88 -13.09
N VAL A 82 13.44 1.93 -11.93
CA VAL A 82 12.79 2.38 -10.69
C VAL A 82 12.53 3.88 -10.78
N LYS A 83 11.25 4.26 -10.66
CA LYS A 83 10.80 5.65 -10.74
C LYS A 83 10.67 6.30 -9.37
N GLN A 84 10.22 5.54 -8.37
CA GLN A 84 9.97 6.07 -7.03
C GLN A 84 10.10 5.03 -5.94
N ARG A 85 10.54 5.50 -4.77
CA ARG A 85 10.63 4.75 -3.52
C ARG A 85 10.17 5.61 -2.37
N GLU A 86 9.25 5.07 -1.58
CA GLU A 86 8.56 5.82 -0.55
C GLU A 86 8.31 4.98 0.70
N LEU A 87 8.14 5.65 1.83
CA LEU A 87 7.50 5.09 3.01
C LEU A 87 6.12 5.70 3.18
N TRP A 88 5.12 4.83 3.32
CA TRP A 88 3.74 5.20 3.61
C TRP A 88 3.46 4.94 5.07
N VAL A 89 3.34 6.00 5.86
CA VAL A 89 3.00 5.89 7.28
C VAL A 89 1.49 5.95 7.41
N LEU A 90 0.89 4.83 7.81
CA LEU A 90 -0.54 4.63 7.81
C LEU A 90 -1.17 5.13 9.11
N ARG A 91 -2.35 5.74 8.97
CA ARG A 91 -3.24 6.10 10.06
C ARG A 91 -4.68 5.73 9.71
N SER A 92 -5.46 5.49 10.74
CA SER A 92 -6.90 5.36 10.62
C SER A 92 -7.55 6.10 11.78
N ASP A 93 -8.33 7.12 11.45
CA ASP A 93 -9.15 7.91 12.38
C ASP A 93 -10.62 7.46 12.35
N LYS A 94 -11.01 6.68 11.35
CA LYS A 94 -12.38 6.23 11.08
C LYS A 94 -12.39 4.76 10.70
N ILE A 95 -13.48 4.07 11.06
CA ILE A 95 -13.64 2.60 10.99
C ILE A 95 -13.24 1.97 9.64
N ARG A 96 -13.29 2.72 8.52
CA ARG A 96 -12.97 2.21 7.18
C ARG A 96 -12.09 3.14 6.35
N ILE A 97 -11.53 4.19 6.92
CA ILE A 97 -10.69 5.12 6.15
C ILE A 97 -9.24 4.93 6.59
N ILE A 98 -8.38 4.71 5.60
CA ILE A 98 -6.94 4.76 5.72
C ILE A 98 -6.48 6.07 5.13
N THR A 99 -5.73 6.82 5.92
CA THR A 99 -4.93 7.95 5.42
C THR A 99 -3.47 7.58 5.59
N PHE A 100 -2.63 8.00 4.66
CA PHE A 100 -1.21 7.75 4.77
C PHE A 100 -0.39 8.95 4.31
N ARG A 101 0.66 9.23 5.08
CA ARG A 101 1.66 10.23 4.74
C ARG A 101 2.77 9.57 3.95
N ILE A 102 3.20 10.25 2.90
CA ILE A 102 4.23 9.77 1.98
C ILE A 102 5.54 10.46 2.34
N TYR A 103 6.57 9.65 2.54
CA TYR A 103 7.95 10.09 2.78
C TYR A 103 8.83 9.55 1.65
N ASN A 104 9.41 10.44 0.87
CA ASN A 104 10.31 10.05 -0.21
C ASN A 104 11.64 9.58 0.37
N ILE A 105 12.15 8.47 -0.13
CA ILE A 105 13.48 7.98 0.23
C ILE A 105 14.48 8.64 -0.74
N THR A 106 15.14 9.70 -0.30
CA THR A 106 16.04 10.54 -1.12
C THR A 106 17.49 10.06 -1.17
N PHE A 107 17.78 8.84 -0.70
CA PHE A 107 19.14 8.30 -0.81
C PHE A 107 19.55 8.19 -2.29
N ASP A 108 20.83 8.48 -2.52
CA ASP A 108 21.48 8.70 -3.81
C ASP A 108 21.48 7.42 -4.66
N ASP A 109 20.31 7.05 -5.19
CA ASP A 109 20.07 5.68 -5.61
C ASP A 109 19.26 5.55 -6.90
N LYS A 110 19.84 6.11 -7.96
CA LYS A 110 19.57 5.67 -9.33
C LYS A 110 20.41 4.46 -9.73
N SER A 111 20.98 3.72 -8.77
CA SER A 111 21.99 2.70 -9.02
C SER A 111 21.42 1.28 -8.90
N ARG A 112 21.99 0.32 -9.66
CA ARG A 112 21.66 -1.12 -9.57
C ARG A 112 22.02 -1.77 -8.21
N GLY A 113 22.47 -1.00 -7.22
CA GLY A 113 23.00 -1.47 -5.94
C GLY A 113 22.19 -1.06 -4.71
N PHE A 114 20.93 -0.65 -4.87
CA PHE A 114 20.09 -0.27 -3.73
C PHE A 114 19.97 -1.38 -2.70
N ASP A 115 20.44 -1.13 -1.48
CA ASP A 115 20.10 -1.92 -0.32
C ASP A 115 18.97 -1.24 0.45
N ARG A 116 17.75 -1.74 0.23
CA ARG A 116 16.54 -1.27 0.90
C ARG A 116 16.67 -1.30 2.42
N ASP A 117 17.20 -2.39 2.97
CA ASP A 117 17.23 -2.60 4.42
C ASP A 117 18.27 -1.69 5.08
N ALA A 118 19.42 -1.50 4.43
CA ALA A 118 20.41 -0.51 4.84
C ALA A 118 19.87 0.92 4.76
N ALA A 119 19.19 1.28 3.65
CA ALA A 119 18.59 2.61 3.48
C ALA A 119 17.53 2.90 4.55
N ILE A 120 16.64 1.94 4.82
CA ILE A 120 15.63 2.06 5.87
C ILE A 120 16.27 2.18 7.26
N ALA A 121 17.31 1.40 7.54
CA ALA A 121 18.00 1.46 8.84
C ALA A 121 18.66 2.83 9.06
N ALA A 122 19.22 3.42 7.99
CA ALA A 122 19.90 4.71 8.01
C ALA A 122 18.97 5.91 8.25
N LEU A 123 17.67 5.80 7.94
CA LEU A 123 16.71 6.92 8.06
C LEU A 123 16.74 7.59 9.44
N GLY A 124 17.15 8.85 9.51
CA GLY A 124 17.08 9.69 10.69
C GLY A 124 15.71 10.37 10.84
N PRO A 125 15.41 10.99 12.00
CA PRO A 125 14.19 11.77 12.18
C PRO A 125 14.04 12.90 11.15
N LYS A 126 15.17 13.48 10.71
CA LYS A 126 15.20 14.51 9.69
C LYS A 126 14.82 13.99 8.30
N ASP A 127 14.93 12.69 8.02
CA ASP A 127 14.57 12.11 6.73
C ASP A 127 13.07 11.75 6.67
N LEU A 128 12.41 11.73 7.83
CA LEU A 128 10.99 11.47 7.98
C LEU A 128 10.18 12.78 8.00
N HIS A 129 10.35 13.58 6.94
CA HIS A 129 9.49 14.74 6.66
C HIS A 129 8.75 14.54 5.34
N GLY A 130 7.42 14.54 5.40
CA GLY A 130 6.54 14.50 4.23
C GLY A 130 5.90 15.86 4.03
N LYS A 131 5.50 16.20 2.80
CA LYS A 131 4.68 17.38 2.54
C LYS A 131 3.36 17.23 3.30
N LYS A 132 3.05 18.16 4.22
CA LYS A 132 1.89 18.05 5.13
C LYS A 132 0.57 17.87 4.38
N ASP A 133 0.47 18.45 3.19
CA ASP A 133 -0.74 18.48 2.37
C ASP A 133 -0.78 17.35 1.33
N CYS A 134 0.28 16.52 1.24
CA CYS A 134 0.33 15.38 0.32
C CYS A 134 0.01 14.07 1.07
N VAL A 135 -1.29 13.77 1.16
CA VAL A 135 -1.83 12.64 1.91
C VAL A 135 -2.65 11.74 1.00
N GLY A 136 -2.32 10.45 0.96
CA GLY A 136 -3.14 9.46 0.28
C GLY A 136 -4.29 8.98 1.15
N THR A 137 -5.41 8.63 0.51
CA THR A 137 -6.63 8.22 1.21
C THR A 137 -7.28 7.05 0.50
N PHE A 138 -7.64 6.02 1.26
CA PHE A 138 -8.45 4.89 0.80
C PHE A 138 -9.63 4.62 1.74
N LEU A 139 -10.75 4.28 1.12
CA LEU A 139 -11.95 3.78 1.78
C LEU A 139 -12.01 2.27 1.62
N GLY A 140 -12.04 1.56 2.75
CA GLY A 140 -12.31 0.13 2.82
C GLY A 140 -13.78 -0.17 2.54
N LEU A 141 -14.01 -1.05 1.58
CA LEU A 141 -15.32 -1.53 1.17
C LEU A 141 -15.72 -2.80 1.97
N PRO A 142 -17.02 -3.13 2.06
CA PRO A 142 -17.49 -4.25 2.88
C PRO A 142 -16.84 -5.60 2.54
N ASN A 143 -16.54 -5.83 1.27
CA ASN A 143 -15.96 -7.04 0.70
C ASN A 143 -14.43 -7.15 0.88
N GLY A 144 -13.80 -6.23 1.61
CA GLY A 144 -12.35 -6.22 1.82
C GLY A 144 -11.54 -5.47 0.78
N TRP A 145 -12.20 -4.92 -0.25
CA TRP A 145 -11.54 -4.09 -1.25
C TRP A 145 -11.29 -2.69 -0.69
N PHE A 146 -10.43 -1.95 -1.37
CA PHE A 146 -10.19 -0.54 -1.09
C PHE A 146 -10.39 0.28 -2.36
N THR A 147 -10.89 1.50 -2.21
CA THR A 147 -10.93 2.47 -3.31
C THR A 147 -10.46 3.81 -2.79
N GLY A 148 -9.70 4.53 -3.60
CA GLY A 148 -9.06 5.75 -3.17
C GLY A 148 -7.97 6.17 -4.12
N GLY A 149 -6.97 6.85 -3.59
CA GLY A 149 -5.84 7.25 -4.39
C GLY A 149 -4.63 7.71 -3.61
N LYS A 150 -3.50 7.60 -4.30
CA LYS A 150 -2.20 8.09 -3.85
C LYS A 150 -1.88 9.38 -4.63
N PRO A 151 -1.64 10.51 -3.95
CA PRO A 151 -1.14 11.71 -4.61
C PRO A 151 0.31 11.51 -5.05
N ASP A 152 0.67 12.18 -6.13
CA ASP A 152 2.06 12.33 -6.54
C ASP A 152 2.72 13.48 -5.76
N CYS A 153 3.61 13.14 -4.83
CA CYS A 153 4.26 14.10 -3.94
C CYS A 153 5.64 14.56 -4.44
N THR A 154 6.06 14.13 -5.63
CA THR A 154 7.41 14.37 -6.15
C THR A 154 7.64 15.85 -6.48
N ASP A 155 6.67 16.49 -7.15
CA ASP A 155 6.78 17.90 -7.54
C ASP A 155 6.04 18.86 -6.58
N ASP A 156 6.47 20.12 -6.58
CA ASP A 156 5.74 21.22 -5.94
C ASP A 156 4.63 21.72 -6.86
N TYR A 157 3.50 21.03 -6.81
CA TYR A 157 2.29 21.48 -7.49
C TYR A 157 1.71 22.73 -6.80
N ALA A 158 1.34 23.73 -7.60
CA ALA A 158 0.78 24.98 -7.11
C ALA A 158 -0.45 24.72 -6.20
N ASN A 159 -0.46 25.34 -5.02
CA ASN A 159 -1.55 25.29 -4.04
C ASN A 159 -1.88 23.91 -3.45
N GLY A 160 -0.96 22.94 -3.47
CA GLY A 160 -1.19 21.62 -2.86
C GLY A 160 -2.13 20.71 -3.65
N ASN A 161 -2.40 21.04 -4.92
CA ASN A 161 -3.18 20.21 -5.82
C ASN A 161 -2.29 19.14 -6.48
N TYR A 162 -2.06 18.04 -5.76
CA TYR A 162 -1.29 16.91 -6.26
C TYR A 162 -2.13 16.04 -7.21
N PRO A 163 -1.60 15.64 -8.38
CA PRO A 163 -2.25 14.65 -9.23
C PRO A 163 -2.45 13.33 -8.46
N ILE A 164 -3.64 12.74 -8.53
CA ILE A 164 -3.97 11.53 -7.78
C ILE A 164 -4.02 10.34 -8.72
N ARG A 165 -3.26 9.30 -8.38
CA ARG A 165 -3.42 7.96 -8.95
C ARG A 165 -4.55 7.27 -8.23
N ALA A 166 -5.75 7.40 -8.79
CA ALA A 166 -6.97 6.86 -8.22
C ALA A 166 -7.26 5.47 -8.76
N GLY A 167 -7.80 4.61 -7.91
CA GLY A 167 -8.01 3.21 -8.24
C GLY A 167 -8.86 2.42 -7.27
N VAL A 168 -8.92 1.13 -7.56
CA VAL A 168 -9.57 0.10 -6.75
C VAL A 168 -8.58 -1.04 -6.55
N ASP A 169 -8.40 -1.43 -5.30
CA ASP A 169 -7.55 -2.52 -4.88
C ASP A 169 -8.44 -3.65 -4.37
N THR A 170 -8.38 -4.78 -5.07
CA THR A 170 -9.09 -6.00 -4.71
C THR A 170 -8.12 -6.94 -3.99
N CYS A 171 -8.62 -8.11 -3.56
CA CYS A 171 -7.76 -9.13 -2.95
C CYS A 171 -6.65 -9.66 -3.88
N ASN A 172 -6.85 -9.57 -5.20
CA ASN A 172 -6.01 -10.27 -6.19
C ASN A 172 -5.59 -9.36 -7.37
N SER A 173 -5.90 -8.07 -7.34
CA SER A 173 -5.51 -7.13 -8.39
C SER A 173 -5.68 -5.69 -7.94
N MET A 174 -4.90 -4.80 -8.52
CA MET A 174 -5.07 -3.36 -8.40
C MET A 174 -5.36 -2.78 -9.78
N ILE A 175 -6.34 -1.87 -9.84
CA ILE A 175 -6.73 -1.17 -11.05
C ILE A 175 -6.61 0.31 -10.78
N PHE A 176 -5.76 1.02 -11.51
CA PHE A 176 -5.58 2.45 -11.30
C PHE A 176 -5.26 3.18 -12.61
N ASN A 177 -5.52 4.48 -12.59
CA ASN A 177 -5.21 5.37 -13.71
C ASN A 177 -4.03 6.28 -13.33
N TYR A 178 -3.10 6.49 -14.28
CA TYR A 178 -2.16 7.60 -14.18
C TYR A 178 -2.89 8.90 -14.51
N PRO A 179 -2.72 9.96 -13.70
CA PRO A 179 -3.28 11.26 -14.05
C PRO A 179 -2.67 11.76 -15.37
N PRO A 180 -3.40 12.54 -16.17
CA PRO A 180 -2.97 12.98 -17.51
C PRO A 180 -1.74 13.90 -17.53
N ILE A 181 -1.17 14.24 -16.37
CA ILE A 181 -0.03 15.15 -16.20
C ILE A 181 1.30 14.38 -16.17
N VAL A 182 1.29 13.05 -16.04
CA VAL A 182 2.51 12.24 -16.07
C VAL A 182 3.01 12.14 -17.53
N SER A 183 4.23 12.61 -17.79
CA SER A 183 4.82 12.75 -19.14
C SER A 183 5.01 11.43 -19.90
N GLU A 184 4.96 10.30 -19.19
CA GLU A 184 5.12 8.94 -19.74
C GLU A 184 3.76 8.32 -20.12
N SER A 185 2.83 9.10 -20.66
CA SER A 185 1.44 8.67 -20.84
C SER A 185 1.29 7.57 -21.90
N THR A 186 1.14 6.31 -21.46
CA THR A 186 0.31 5.35 -22.20
C THR A 186 -1.14 5.87 -22.17
N PRO A 187 -1.86 5.87 -23.31
CA PRO A 187 -3.15 6.57 -23.42
C PRO A 187 -4.20 5.97 -22.48
N PHE A 188 -4.82 6.79 -21.60
CA PHE A 188 -6.08 6.66 -20.81
C PHE A 188 -6.57 5.27 -20.32
N MET A 189 -5.82 4.20 -20.53
CA MET A 189 -6.19 2.84 -20.22
C MET A 189 -5.83 2.58 -18.78
N PRO A 190 -6.78 2.10 -17.95
CA PRO A 190 -6.47 1.66 -16.62
C PRO A 190 -5.37 0.60 -16.66
N ILE A 191 -4.37 0.77 -15.81
CA ILE A 191 -3.36 -0.27 -15.59
C ILE A 191 -3.95 -1.27 -14.60
N VAL A 192 -3.85 -2.54 -14.97
CA VAL A 192 -4.29 -3.66 -14.14
C VAL A 192 -3.04 -4.45 -13.75
N VAL A 193 -2.70 -4.41 -12.47
CA VAL A 193 -1.62 -5.22 -11.92
C VAL A 193 -2.17 -6.35 -11.07
N LYS A 194 -1.50 -7.51 -11.11
CA LYS A 194 -1.82 -8.70 -10.33
C LYS A 194 -0.63 -9.14 -9.49
N PRO A 195 -0.85 -9.77 -8.33
CA PRO A 195 0.22 -10.19 -7.45
C PRO A 195 1.05 -11.30 -8.11
N GLU A 196 2.37 -11.24 -7.91
CA GLU A 196 3.33 -12.27 -8.27
C GLU A 196 4.11 -12.72 -7.03
N GLY A 197 4.16 -14.04 -6.82
CA GLY A 197 4.89 -14.64 -5.71
C GLY A 197 4.19 -14.51 -4.36
N ASP A 198 4.97 -14.73 -3.30
CA ASP A 198 4.48 -14.76 -1.93
C ASP A 198 4.30 -13.35 -1.35
N ARG A 199 3.34 -13.23 -0.43
CA ARG A 199 3.15 -11.99 0.36
C ARG A 199 4.17 -11.90 1.49
N TYR A 200 4.55 -10.69 1.86
CA TYR A 200 5.44 -10.44 2.99
C TYR A 200 4.71 -10.62 4.34
N PRO A 201 5.40 -10.89 5.46
CA PRO A 201 4.78 -10.87 6.77
C PRO A 201 4.25 -9.48 7.11
N VAL A 202 3.05 -9.38 7.71
CA VAL A 202 2.50 -8.11 8.23
C VAL A 202 2.89 -7.95 9.70
N PRO A 203 3.76 -6.99 10.06
CA PRO A 203 4.24 -6.88 11.43
C PRO A 203 3.13 -6.57 12.44
N GLY A 204 3.15 -7.29 13.56
CA GLY A 204 2.18 -7.10 14.65
C GLY A 204 0.79 -7.71 14.38
N MET A 205 0.57 -8.32 13.21
CA MET A 205 -0.66 -9.04 12.92
C MET A 205 -0.70 -10.36 13.73
N PRO A 206 -1.76 -10.62 14.51
CA PRO A 206 -1.93 -11.90 15.20
C PRO A 206 -2.05 -13.07 14.23
N ALA A 207 -1.54 -14.24 14.58
CA ALA A 207 -1.67 -15.45 13.76
C ALA A 207 -3.13 -15.87 13.51
N SER A 208 -4.04 -15.53 14.42
CA SER A 208 -5.48 -15.79 14.31
C SER A 208 -6.23 -14.72 13.51
N TYR A 209 -5.55 -13.73 12.94
CA TYR A 209 -6.18 -12.63 12.22
C TYR A 209 -6.73 -13.13 10.88
N SER A 210 -8.05 -13.01 10.71
CA SER A 210 -8.72 -13.26 9.44
C SER A 210 -8.98 -11.94 8.75
N ASN A 211 -8.52 -11.83 7.51
CA ASN A 211 -8.84 -10.72 6.62
C ASN A 211 -9.90 -11.23 5.62
N PRO A 212 -10.75 -10.34 5.08
CA PRO A 212 -11.64 -10.67 3.96
C PRO A 212 -10.89 -11.04 2.67
N CYS A 213 -9.60 -10.72 2.59
CA CYS A 213 -8.59 -11.23 1.66
C CYS A 213 -7.45 -11.97 2.45
#